data_AF-A0AA95B6S2-F1
#
_entry.id   AF-A0AA95B6S2-F1
#
_cell.length_a   1.000
_cell.length_b   1.000
_cell.length_c   1.000
_cell.angle_alpha   90.00
_cell.angle_beta   90.00
_cell.angle_gamma   90.00
#
_symmetry.space_group_name_H-M   'P 1'
#
loop_
_entity.id
_entity.type
_entity.pdbx_description
1 polymer ?
#
loop_
_entity_poly.entity_id
_entity_poly.type
_entity_poly.pdbx_seq_one_letter_code
_entity_poly.pdbx_strand_id
1 'polypeptide(L)'
;MTMLTIAICLILGVFMFMLVASYAFMKNEGDEVSMNYKILACLFLPILNIAFGLKINLLDSFKGSPATFENLLVTIVHLAVWIFSLAFAYKAESKAMLKLYAIFWALTLAIAGLTAYIISVETTVDFAWAMPLAMLLLPQWYGFDYFVDGDFVFLVIIMVISLVMVSASVWRWRRLVK
;
A
#
# COMPACT_ATOMS: atom_id res chain seq x y z
N MET A 1 12.09 21.43 -4.11
CA MET A 1 10.97 21.12 -3.20
C MET A 1 11.57 20.49 -1.94
N THR A 2 11.27 20.97 -0.74
CA THR A 2 11.86 20.39 0.48
C THR A 2 11.21 19.04 0.77
N MET A 3 11.95 18.10 1.36
CA MET A 3 11.44 16.77 1.78
C MET A 3 10.16 16.88 2.62
N LEU A 4 10.04 17.96 3.40
CA LEU A 4 8.87 18.30 4.18
C LEU A 4 7.63 18.58 3.31
N THR A 5 7.78 19.31 2.21
CA THR A 5 6.67 19.59 1.27
C THR A 5 6.17 18.32 0.59
N ILE A 6 7.09 17.42 0.19
CA ILE A 6 6.74 16.12 -0.39
C ILE A 6 5.99 15.26 0.62
N ALA A 7 6.50 15.17 1.85
CA ALA A 7 5.84 14.42 2.92
C ALA A 7 4.43 14.97 3.23
N ILE A 8 4.27 16.29 3.29
CA ILE A 8 2.96 16.94 3.52
C ILE A 8 2.01 16.65 2.36
N CYS A 9 2.46 16.75 1.11
CA CYS A 9 1.64 16.43 -0.06
C CYS A 9 1.23 14.95 -0.12
N LEU A 10 2.12 14.03 0.28
CA LEU A 10 1.82 12.60 0.35
C LEU A 10 0.84 12.28 1.47
N ILE A 11 1.03 12.85 2.66
CA ILE A 11 0.12 12.68 3.79
C ILE A 11 -1.27 13.23 3.42
N LEU A 12 -1.34 14.43 2.84
CA LEU A 12 -2.59 15.04 2.39
C LEU A 12 -3.25 14.25 1.23
N GLY A 13 -2.46 13.68 0.32
CA GLY A 13 -2.96 12.83 -0.76
C GLY A 13 -3.58 11.53 -0.25
N VAL A 14 -2.92 10.88 0.72
CA VAL A 14 -3.49 9.72 1.43
C VAL A 14 -4.75 10.14 2.17
N PHE A 15 -4.76 11.30 2.83
CA PHE A 15 -5.92 11.85 3.56
C PHE A 15 -7.10 12.21 2.65
N MET A 16 -6.85 12.75 1.47
CA MET A 16 -7.89 13.03 0.49
C MET A 16 -8.45 11.74 -0.12
N PHE A 17 -7.58 10.77 -0.45
CA PHE A 17 -8.04 9.45 -0.87
C PHE A 17 -8.87 8.78 0.21
N MET A 18 -8.47 8.89 1.48
CA MET A 18 -9.25 8.44 2.65
C MET A 18 -10.64 9.07 2.71
N LEU A 19 -10.75 10.40 2.58
CA LEU A 19 -12.02 11.11 2.66
C LEU A 19 -12.94 10.74 1.50
N VAL A 20 -12.40 10.66 0.29
CA VAL A 20 -13.19 10.33 -0.90
C VAL A 20 -13.62 8.86 -0.88
N ALA A 21 -12.74 7.94 -0.47
CA ALA A 21 -13.05 6.53 -0.36
C ALA A 21 -14.06 6.24 0.77
N SER A 22 -13.91 6.89 1.92
CA SER A 22 -14.84 6.77 3.06
C SER A 22 -16.20 7.41 2.75
N TYR A 23 -16.22 8.55 2.06
CA TYR A 23 -17.45 9.20 1.60
C TYR A 23 -18.17 8.38 0.53
N ALA A 24 -17.44 7.83 -0.44
CA ALA A 24 -18.00 6.94 -1.45
C ALA A 24 -18.51 5.62 -0.83
N PHE A 25 -17.87 5.12 0.22
CA PHE A 25 -18.32 3.98 1.02
C PHE A 25 -19.65 4.27 1.71
N MET A 26 -19.77 5.41 2.40
CA MET A 26 -21.00 5.81 3.11
C MET A 26 -22.18 6.08 2.18
N LYS A 27 -21.95 6.51 0.94
CA LYS A 27 -23.02 6.90 0.01
C LYS A 27 -23.61 5.72 -0.79
N ASN A 28 -22.86 4.63 -0.94
CA ASN A 28 -23.24 3.54 -1.86
C ASN A 28 -23.98 2.37 -1.17
N GLU A 29 -23.96 2.31 0.16
CA GLU A 29 -24.78 1.40 0.94
C GLU A 29 -25.92 2.21 1.58
N GLY A 30 -27.04 2.33 0.87
CA GLY A 30 -28.28 2.96 1.35
C GLY A 30 -29.02 2.18 2.44
N ASP A 31 -28.33 1.25 3.10
CA ASP A 31 -28.82 0.51 4.25
C ASP A 31 -27.93 0.83 5.45
N GLU A 32 -28.54 0.98 6.63
CA GLU A 32 -27.90 1.33 7.90
C GLU A 32 -26.81 0.33 8.31
N VAL A 33 -25.63 0.38 7.68
CA VAL A 33 -24.44 -0.27 8.22
C VAL A 33 -23.99 0.57 9.40
N SER A 34 -24.53 0.28 10.58
CA SER A 34 -24.03 0.79 11.84
C SER A 34 -22.51 0.62 11.85
N MET A 35 -21.78 1.73 11.96
CA MET A 35 -20.33 1.76 11.75
C MET A 35 -19.63 0.93 12.83
N ASN A 36 -19.39 -0.34 12.51
CA ASN A 36 -18.78 -1.30 13.42
C ASN A 36 -17.30 -0.94 13.59
N TYR A 37 -16.81 -0.89 14.84
CA TYR A 37 -15.40 -0.61 15.16
C TYR A 37 -14.42 -1.49 14.36
N LYS A 38 -14.85 -2.68 13.93
CA LYS A 38 -14.08 -3.57 13.04
C LYS A 38 -13.83 -2.97 11.66
N ILE A 39 -14.84 -2.34 11.05
CA ILE A 39 -14.71 -1.67 9.73
C ILE A 39 -13.83 -0.43 9.88
N LEU A 40 -14.01 0.31 10.97
CA LEU A 40 -13.16 1.46 11.29
C LEU A 40 -11.69 1.03 11.43
N ALA A 41 -11.41 -0.05 12.16
CA ALA A 41 -10.06 -0.59 12.29
C ALA A 41 -9.46 -1.04 10.94
N CYS A 42 -10.26 -1.66 10.07
CA CYS A 42 -9.85 -2.07 8.71
C CYS A 42 -9.43 -0.87 7.85
N LEU A 43 -10.02 0.30 8.06
CA LEU A 43 -9.63 1.53 7.38
C LEU A 43 -8.38 2.12 8.00
N PHE A 44 -8.42 2.41 9.31
CA PHE A 44 -7.39 3.19 9.99
C PHE A 44 -6.05 2.47 10.17
N LEU A 45 -6.05 1.15 10.38
CA LEU A 45 -4.80 0.42 10.63
C LEU A 45 -3.83 0.45 9.44
N PRO A 46 -4.24 0.13 8.19
CA PRO A 46 -3.37 0.26 7.02
C PRO A 46 -2.81 1.67 6.81
N ILE A 47 -3.61 2.70 7.11
CA ILE A 47 -3.20 4.10 6.97
C ILE A 47 -2.08 4.44 7.95
N LEU A 48 -2.31 4.17 9.24
CA LEU A 48 -1.31 4.44 10.28
C LEU A 48 -0.02 3.66 10.00
N ASN A 49 -0.17 2.43 9.53
CA ASN A 49 0.94 1.58 9.12
C ASN A 49 1.75 2.16 7.95
N ILE A 50 1.09 2.70 6.91
CA ILE A 50 1.76 3.41 5.83
C ILE A 50 2.49 4.64 6.37
N ALA A 51 1.82 5.48 7.17
CA ALA A 51 2.43 6.70 7.72
C ALA A 51 3.65 6.40 8.61
N PHE A 52 3.57 5.38 9.44
CA PHE A 52 4.67 4.92 10.28
C PHE A 52 5.83 4.39 9.44
N GLY A 53 5.54 3.56 8.44
CA GLY A 53 6.57 3.03 7.55
C GLY A 53 7.22 4.12 6.69
N LEU A 54 6.49 5.16 6.27
CA LEU A 54 7.08 6.34 5.63
C LEU A 54 8.04 7.07 6.55
N LYS A 55 7.65 7.28 7.82
CA LYS A 55 8.51 7.99 8.77
C LYS A 55 9.88 7.33 8.93
N ILE A 56 9.90 6.00 8.94
CA ILE A 56 11.13 5.22 9.19
C ILE A 56 11.87 4.93 7.89
N ASN A 57 11.22 4.31 6.91
CA ASN A 57 11.92 3.76 5.75
C ASN A 57 12.10 4.75 4.58
N LEU A 58 11.35 5.87 4.54
CA LEU A 58 11.37 6.74 3.35
C LEU A 58 12.77 7.30 3.06
N LEU A 59 13.47 7.78 4.09
CA LEU A 59 14.78 8.40 3.87
C LEU A 59 15.84 7.38 3.46
N ASP A 60 15.85 6.22 4.12
CA ASP A 60 16.85 5.17 3.87
C ASP A 60 16.66 4.53 2.50
N SER A 61 15.39 4.24 2.14
CA SER A 61 15.02 3.70 0.83
C SER A 61 15.43 4.62 -0.33
N PHE A 62 15.32 5.95 -0.16
CA PHE A 62 15.68 6.90 -1.23
C PHE A 62 17.17 7.22 -1.29
N LYS A 63 17.91 7.01 -0.20
CA LYS A 63 19.36 7.20 -0.17
C LYS A 63 20.13 6.00 -0.70
N GLY A 64 19.46 4.85 -0.87
CA GLY A 64 20.14 3.58 -1.18
C GLY A 64 21.07 3.15 -0.05
N SER A 65 20.70 3.48 1.19
CA SER A 65 21.42 2.92 2.35
C SER A 65 21.26 1.40 2.36
N PRO A 66 22.07 0.64 3.11
CA PRO A 66 21.75 -0.75 3.42
C PRO A 66 20.57 -0.83 4.40
N ALA A 67 19.62 -1.73 4.16
CA ALA A 67 18.52 -1.93 5.10
C ALA A 67 19.01 -2.44 6.47
N THR A 68 18.38 -1.95 7.53
CA THR A 68 18.65 -2.34 8.92
C THR A 68 17.56 -3.27 9.46
N PHE A 69 17.80 -3.82 10.65
CA PHE A 69 16.80 -4.61 11.36
C PHE A 69 15.51 -3.80 11.66
N GLU A 70 15.61 -2.49 11.87
CA GLU A 70 14.43 -1.64 12.05
C GLU A 70 13.59 -1.58 10.78
N ASN A 71 14.22 -1.44 9.61
CA ASN A 71 13.52 -1.43 8.33
C ASN A 71 12.81 -2.77 8.08
N LEU A 72 13.45 -3.89 8.44
CA LEU A 72 12.86 -5.22 8.38
C LEU A 72 11.62 -5.34 9.27
N LEU A 73 11.67 -4.86 10.51
CA LEU A 73 10.51 -4.87 11.41
C LEU A 73 9.34 -4.06 10.83
N VAL A 74 9.62 -2.91 10.21
CA VAL A 74 8.60 -2.12 9.50
C VAL A 74 7.93 -2.94 8.41
N THR A 75 8.69 -3.66 7.58
CA THR A 75 8.13 -4.50 6.52
C THR A 75 7.31 -5.67 7.05
N ILE A 76 7.75 -6.32 8.12
CA ILE A 76 7.00 -7.41 8.78
C ILE A 76 5.69 -6.90 9.35
N VAL A 77 5.73 -5.79 10.10
CA VAL A 77 4.52 -5.15 10.65
C VAL A 77 3.60 -4.71 9.52
N HIS A 78 4.17 -4.17 8.44
CA HIS A 78 3.40 -3.74 7.29
C HIS A 78 2.58 -4.86 6.67
N LEU A 79 3.22 -6.02 6.45
CA LEU A 79 2.57 -7.22 5.96
C LEU A 79 1.52 -7.75 6.94
N ALA A 80 1.84 -7.83 8.22
CA ALA A 80 0.92 -8.33 9.24
C ALA A 80 -0.36 -7.48 9.28
N VAL A 81 -0.25 -6.15 9.30
CA VAL A 81 -1.40 -5.23 9.31
C VAL A 81 -2.30 -5.47 8.11
N TRP A 82 -1.73 -5.67 6.92
CA TRP A 82 -2.50 -5.92 5.72
C TRP A 82 -3.21 -7.28 5.71
N ILE A 83 -2.53 -8.33 6.17
CA ILE A 83 -3.13 -9.67 6.31
C ILE A 83 -4.30 -9.61 7.30
N PHE A 84 -4.11 -8.98 8.47
CA PHE A 84 -5.18 -8.83 9.45
C PHE A 84 -6.35 -8.00 8.91
N SER A 85 -6.06 -6.88 8.27
CA SER A 85 -7.06 -6.01 7.64
C SER A 85 -7.89 -6.77 6.61
N LEU A 86 -7.24 -7.56 5.75
CA LEU A 86 -7.92 -8.41 4.77
C LEU A 86 -8.79 -9.47 5.45
N ALA A 87 -8.27 -10.16 6.48
CA ALA A 87 -9.03 -11.17 7.22
C ALA A 87 -10.27 -10.58 7.92
N PHE A 88 -10.16 -9.37 8.48
CA PHE A 88 -11.30 -8.68 9.07
C PHE A 88 -12.32 -8.24 8.01
N ALA A 89 -11.89 -7.73 6.86
CA ALA A 89 -12.78 -7.41 5.75
C ALA A 89 -13.53 -8.65 5.23
N TYR A 90 -12.87 -9.83 5.25
CA TYR A 90 -13.49 -11.10 4.88
C TYR A 90 -14.58 -11.52 5.85
N LYS A 91 -14.31 -11.38 7.15
CA LYS A 91 -15.23 -11.73 8.24
C LYS A 91 -16.40 -10.74 8.36
N ALA A 92 -16.16 -9.46 8.04
CA ALA A 92 -17.18 -8.43 8.01
C ALA A 92 -18.01 -8.47 6.71
N GLU A 93 -17.62 -9.29 5.73
CA GLU A 93 -18.27 -9.40 4.41
C GLU A 93 -18.44 -8.05 3.68
N SER A 94 -17.56 -7.09 3.98
CA SER A 94 -17.66 -5.75 3.43
C SER A 94 -17.11 -5.70 2.01
N LYS A 95 -18.01 -5.64 1.02
CA LYS A 95 -17.67 -5.56 -0.42
C LYS A 95 -16.79 -4.35 -0.72
N ALA A 96 -17.11 -3.22 -0.13
CA ALA A 96 -16.40 -1.99 -0.43
C ALA A 96 -14.99 -1.95 0.19
N MET A 97 -14.75 -2.58 1.35
CA MET A 97 -13.38 -2.77 1.87
C MET A 97 -12.55 -3.66 0.95
N LEU A 98 -13.11 -4.77 0.48
CA LEU A 98 -12.42 -5.67 -0.45
C LEU A 98 -12.08 -4.99 -1.78
N LYS A 99 -12.99 -4.18 -2.31
CA LYS A 99 -12.75 -3.38 -3.51
C LYS A 99 -11.62 -2.37 -3.28
N LEU A 100 -11.62 -1.68 -2.14
CA LEU A 100 -10.58 -0.71 -1.78
C LEU A 100 -9.21 -1.37 -1.68
N TYR A 101 -9.12 -2.53 -1.03
CA TYR A 101 -7.87 -3.29 -0.93
C TYR A 101 -7.41 -3.79 -2.30
N ALA A 102 -8.32 -4.30 -3.15
CA ALA A 102 -7.97 -4.69 -4.51
C ALA A 102 -7.38 -3.51 -5.30
N ILE A 103 -7.94 -2.30 -5.18
CA ILE A 103 -7.41 -1.09 -5.83
C ILE A 103 -6.02 -0.74 -5.28
N PHE A 104 -5.86 -0.72 -3.96
CA PHE A 104 -4.57 -0.42 -3.32
C PHE A 104 -3.46 -1.37 -3.79
N TRP A 105 -3.74 -2.67 -3.77
CA TRP A 105 -2.77 -3.68 -4.17
C TRP A 105 -2.52 -3.69 -5.69
N ALA A 106 -3.52 -3.34 -6.51
CA ALA A 106 -3.33 -3.19 -7.94
C ALA A 106 -2.45 -1.97 -8.27
N LEU A 107 -2.61 -0.86 -7.54
CA LEU A 107 -1.73 0.30 -7.66
C LEU A 107 -0.31 -0.02 -7.22
N THR A 108 -0.15 -0.73 -6.10
CA THR A 108 1.17 -1.18 -5.61
C THR A 108 1.84 -2.09 -6.63
N LEU A 109 1.11 -3.04 -7.21
CA LEU A 109 1.59 -3.92 -8.29
C LEU A 109 2.04 -3.12 -9.51
N ALA A 110 1.23 -2.16 -9.97
CA ALA A 110 1.54 -1.33 -11.13
C ALA A 110 2.79 -0.47 -10.90
N ILE A 111 2.92 0.14 -9.72
CA ILE A 111 4.09 0.95 -9.37
C ILE A 111 5.34 0.10 -9.22
N ALA A 112 5.27 -1.05 -8.55
CA ALA A 112 6.41 -1.97 -8.44
C ALA A 112 6.87 -2.47 -9.82
N GLY A 113 5.92 -2.81 -10.71
CA GLY A 113 6.22 -3.21 -12.08
C GLY A 113 6.83 -2.09 -12.92
N LEU A 114 6.32 -0.86 -12.79
CA LEU A 114 6.89 0.32 -13.45
C LEU A 114 8.32 0.60 -12.97
N THR A 115 8.56 0.55 -11.65
CA THR A 115 9.90 0.74 -11.08
C THR A 115 10.85 -0.35 -11.56
N ALA A 116 10.41 -1.62 -11.59
CA ALA A 116 11.22 -2.73 -12.09
C ALA A 116 11.56 -2.56 -13.57
N TYR A 117 10.60 -2.11 -14.38
CA TYR A 117 10.82 -1.78 -15.79
C TYR A 117 11.86 -0.67 -15.97
N ILE A 118 11.74 0.44 -15.23
CA ILE A 118 12.68 1.57 -15.29
C ILE A 118 14.10 1.11 -14.97
N ILE A 119 14.27 0.30 -13.92
CA ILE A 119 15.57 -0.26 -13.54
C ILE A 119 16.13 -1.18 -14.63
N SER A 120 15.28 -1.98 -15.28
CA SER A 120 15.73 -2.97 -16.28
C SER A 120 16.12 -2.40 -17.64
N VAL A 121 15.57 -1.24 -18.04
CA VAL A 121 15.72 -0.71 -19.41
C VAL A 121 16.66 0.50 -19.47
N GLU A 122 17.09 1.06 -18.32
CA GLU A 122 17.94 2.27 -18.25
C GLU A 122 17.43 3.40 -19.18
N THR A 123 16.11 3.57 -19.19
CA THR A 123 15.43 4.50 -20.11
C THR A 123 15.70 5.96 -19.78
N THR A 124 15.75 6.82 -20.80
CA THR A 124 15.89 8.28 -20.68
C THR A 124 14.55 9.02 -20.52
N VAL A 125 13.43 8.29 -20.53
CA VAL A 125 12.09 8.86 -20.33
C VAL A 125 11.91 9.31 -18.88
N ASP A 126 11.36 10.51 -18.69
CA ASP A 126 11.07 11.05 -17.36
C ASP A 126 9.79 10.44 -16.76
N PHE A 127 9.94 9.80 -15.59
CA PHE A 127 8.86 9.20 -14.79
C PHE A 127 8.60 9.95 -13.48
N ALA A 128 9.00 11.23 -13.37
CA ALA A 128 8.78 12.04 -12.17
C ALA A 128 7.32 12.06 -11.69
N TRP A 129 6.35 11.90 -12.60
CA TRP A 129 4.92 11.79 -12.28
C TRP A 129 4.58 10.58 -11.41
N ALA A 130 5.34 9.48 -11.51
CA ALA A 130 5.12 8.26 -10.73
C ALA A 130 5.82 8.31 -9.35
N MET A 131 6.76 9.25 -9.16
CA MET A 131 7.59 9.35 -7.97
C MET A 131 6.78 9.53 -6.68
N PRO A 132 5.71 10.35 -6.62
CA PRO A 132 4.88 10.45 -5.41
C PRO A 132 4.22 9.12 -5.04
N LEU A 133 3.76 8.34 -6.03
CA LEU A 133 3.15 7.04 -5.78
C LEU A 133 4.19 6.00 -5.33
N ALA A 134 5.38 6.01 -5.93
CA ALA A 134 6.50 5.19 -5.48
C ALA A 134 6.92 5.53 -4.05
N MET A 135 7.06 6.82 -3.74
CA MET A 135 7.34 7.32 -2.38
C MET A 135 6.29 6.90 -1.37
N LEU A 136 5.03 6.77 -1.79
CA LEU A 136 3.95 6.37 -0.90
C LEU A 136 3.93 4.86 -0.63
N LEU A 137 4.11 4.06 -1.69
CA LEU A 137 3.74 2.64 -1.70
C LEU A 137 4.91 1.68 -1.52
N LEU A 138 6.14 2.11 -1.82
CA LEU A 138 7.32 1.25 -1.84
C LEU A 138 8.17 1.28 -0.55
N PRO A 139 8.34 2.39 0.19
CA PRO A 139 9.29 2.43 1.30
C PRO A 139 9.00 1.42 2.41
N GLN A 140 7.74 1.09 2.66
CA GLN A 140 7.35 0.15 3.72
C GLN A 140 7.90 -1.26 3.48
N TRP A 141 8.31 -1.56 2.25
CA TRP A 141 8.85 -2.85 1.84
C TRP A 141 10.38 -2.92 1.92
N TYR A 142 11.04 -1.78 2.08
CA TYR A 142 12.50 -1.64 2.04
C TYR A 142 13.26 -2.59 2.97
N GLY A 143 12.63 -3.07 4.04
CA GLY A 143 13.21 -4.10 4.91
C GLY A 143 13.54 -5.43 4.23
N PHE A 144 12.99 -5.73 3.05
CA PHE A 144 13.39 -6.90 2.28
C PHE A 144 14.82 -6.82 1.73
N ASP A 145 15.34 -5.62 1.49
CA ASP A 145 16.73 -5.37 1.08
C ASP A 145 17.72 -5.86 2.17
N TYR A 146 17.25 -6.16 3.38
CA TYR A 146 18.05 -6.81 4.42
C TYR A 146 18.50 -8.24 4.04
N PHE A 147 17.78 -8.90 3.14
CA PHE A 147 18.02 -10.30 2.75
C PHE A 147 18.42 -10.50 1.29
N VAL A 148 18.11 -9.54 0.43
CA VAL A 148 18.35 -9.66 -1.01
C VAL A 148 19.20 -8.51 -1.49
N ASP A 149 20.31 -8.83 -2.14
CA ASP A 149 21.13 -7.82 -2.80
C ASP A 149 20.47 -7.47 -4.14
N GLY A 150 19.86 -6.29 -4.22
CA GLY A 150 19.44 -5.69 -5.49
C GLY A 150 17.96 -5.31 -5.56
N ASP A 151 17.73 -4.05 -5.94
CA ASP A 151 16.42 -3.41 -6.06
C ASP A 151 15.43 -4.20 -6.93
N PHE A 152 15.92 -4.88 -7.97
CA PHE A 152 15.05 -5.66 -8.85
C PHE A 152 14.40 -6.86 -8.14
N VAL A 153 15.18 -7.62 -7.35
CA VAL A 153 14.67 -8.81 -6.64
C VAL A 153 13.62 -8.39 -5.61
N PHE A 154 13.92 -7.31 -4.89
CA PHE A 154 13.00 -6.65 -3.98
C PHE A 154 11.65 -6.29 -4.63
N LEU A 155 11.68 -5.66 -5.82
CA LEU A 155 10.46 -5.29 -6.55
C LEU A 155 9.66 -6.51 -7.03
N VAL A 156 10.34 -7.59 -7.42
CA VAL A 156 9.69 -8.86 -7.78
C VAL A 156 8.91 -9.44 -6.60
N ILE A 157 9.48 -9.41 -5.40
CA ILE A 157 8.78 -9.86 -4.18
C ILE A 157 7.52 -9.02 -3.94
N ILE A 158 7.62 -7.69 -4.05
CA ILE A 158 6.45 -6.79 -3.91
C ILE A 158 5.38 -7.11 -4.96
N MET A 159 5.76 -7.33 -6.21
CA MET A 159 4.83 -7.68 -7.28
C MET A 159 4.09 -9.00 -6.97
N VAL A 160 4.81 -10.04 -6.52
CA VAL A 160 4.19 -11.33 -6.16
C VAL A 160 3.20 -11.16 -5.02
N ILE A 161 3.60 -10.48 -3.93
CA ILE A 161 2.72 -10.23 -2.77
C ILE A 161 1.50 -9.43 -3.20
N SER A 162 1.69 -8.37 -3.99
CA SER A 162 0.61 -7.52 -4.47
C SER A 162 -0.36 -8.30 -5.35
N LEU A 163 0.13 -9.16 -6.24
CA LEU A 163 -0.70 -10.03 -7.08
C LEU A 163 -1.55 -11.00 -6.25
N VAL A 164 -0.96 -11.61 -5.21
CA VAL A 164 -1.68 -12.49 -4.28
C VAL A 164 -2.79 -11.72 -3.57
N MET A 165 -2.48 -10.53 -3.04
CA MET A 165 -3.43 -9.70 -2.31
C MET A 165 -4.56 -9.16 -3.19
N VAL A 166 -4.28 -8.73 -4.42
CA VAL A 166 -5.30 -8.38 -5.42
C VAL A 166 -6.19 -9.58 -5.70
N SER A 167 -5.60 -10.72 -6.02
CA SER A 167 -6.33 -11.94 -6.39
C SER A 167 -7.26 -12.40 -5.27
N ALA A 168 -6.75 -12.41 -4.03
CA ALA A 168 -7.53 -12.73 -2.85
C ALA A 168 -8.71 -11.74 -2.70
N SER A 169 -8.45 -10.44 -2.72
CA SER A 169 -9.47 -9.39 -2.55
C SER A 169 -10.57 -9.49 -3.63
N VAL A 170 -10.19 -9.65 -4.90
CA VAL A 170 -11.13 -9.79 -6.03
C VAL A 170 -11.93 -11.07 -5.95
N TRP A 171 -11.30 -12.20 -5.61
CA TRP A 171 -11.98 -13.48 -5.48
C TRP A 171 -13.07 -13.45 -4.41
N ARG A 172 -12.77 -12.92 -3.22
CA ARG A 172 -13.76 -12.78 -2.14
C ARG A 172 -14.85 -11.79 -2.52
N TRP A 173 -14.51 -10.65 -3.12
CA TRP A 173 -15.50 -9.66 -3.56
C TRP A 173 -16.50 -10.26 -4.56
N ARG A 174 -16.04 -11.01 -5.57
CA ARG A 174 -16.90 -11.69 -6.55
C ARG A 174 -17.88 -12.69 -5.91
N ARG A 175 -17.48 -13.36 -4.82
CA ARG A 175 -18.35 -14.32 -4.13
C ARG A 175 -19.51 -13.66 -3.38
N LEU A 176 -19.36 -12.41 -2.96
CA LEU A 176 -20.41 -11.67 -2.24
C LEU A 176 -21.44 -11.02 -3.18
N VAL A 177 -21.16 -10.95 -4.49
CA VAL A 177 -22.04 -10.34 -5.51
C VAL A 177 -23.05 -11.36 -6.08
N LYS A 178 -22.89 -12.64 -5.76
CA LYS A 178 -23.88 -13.69 -6.06
C LYS A 178 -24.98 -13.67 -5.03
#